data_AF-C5J6T7-F1
#
_entry.id   AF-C5J6T7-F1
#
_cell.length_a   1.000
_cell.length_b   1.000
_cell.length_c   1.000
_cell.angle_alpha   90.00
_cell.angle_beta   90.00
_cell.angle_gamma   90.00
#
_symmetry.space_group_name_H-M   'P 1'
#
loop_
_entity.id
_entity.type
_entity.pdbx_description
1 polymer ?
#
loop_
_entity_poly.entity_id
_entity_poly.type
_entity_poly.pdbx_seq_one_letter_code
_entity_poly.pdbx_strand_id
1 'polypeptide(L)'
;MSLKKQEKIDLFKQFKNKKEIQKILKNIEEENANKPFKADDFIIFLFSMDDLIQKIKAQELIFKQWTQKIKPNKIKQLKKDIDFYNAHIKRLEQSIDKNKQLMENIYSKNKKGDAIKTPELNAFNTMIDRDYKSLVKTREDYNRAKKELLEISATNLVYSIDDKGILKKQDIDLNQHYNQIINMLAQLGLTPLSRQKLKESIIEEQEEDLSAYE
;
A
#
# COMPACT_ATOMS: atom_id res chain seq x y z
N MET A 1 46.51 -27.75 -1.80
CA MET A 1 45.52 -26.66 -1.59
C MET A 1 44.18 -27.31 -1.27
N SER A 2 43.51 -26.96 -0.17
CA SER A 2 42.33 -27.73 0.30
C SER A 2 41.05 -27.36 -0.47
N LEU A 3 40.29 -28.38 -0.84
CA LEU A 3 38.98 -28.31 -1.53
C LEU A 3 37.99 -27.35 -0.87
N LYS A 4 38.09 -27.15 0.45
CA LYS A 4 37.25 -26.21 1.21
C LYS A 4 37.42 -24.74 0.82
N LYS A 5 38.56 -24.33 0.24
CA LYS A 5 38.77 -22.92 -0.13
C LYS A 5 38.06 -22.56 -1.43
N GLN A 6 38.01 -23.50 -2.38
CA GLN A 6 37.38 -23.29 -3.69
C GLN A 6 35.84 -23.29 -3.58
N GLU A 7 35.24 -24.21 -2.82
CA GLU A 7 33.80 -24.21 -2.51
C GLU A 7 33.35 -22.89 -1.86
N LYS A 8 34.14 -22.38 -0.92
CA LYS A 8 33.86 -21.09 -0.28
C LYS A 8 33.99 -19.91 -1.25
N ILE A 9 34.93 -19.95 -2.18
CA ILE A 9 35.09 -18.94 -3.24
C ILE A 9 33.91 -19.00 -4.23
N ASP A 10 33.43 -20.19 -4.56
CA ASP A 10 32.32 -20.37 -5.49
C ASP A 10 30.96 -20.02 -4.84
N LEU A 11 30.78 -20.31 -3.54
CA LEU A 11 29.70 -19.74 -2.71
C LEU A 11 29.78 -18.20 -2.70
N PHE A 12 30.99 -17.63 -2.61
CA PHE A 12 31.21 -16.18 -2.61
C PHE A 12 30.94 -15.49 -3.95
N LYS A 13 30.94 -16.23 -5.06
CA LYS A 13 30.55 -15.71 -6.39
C LYS A 13 29.03 -15.67 -6.59
N GLN A 14 28.25 -16.34 -5.74
CA GLN A 14 26.79 -16.39 -5.87
C GLN A 14 26.09 -15.17 -5.24
N PHE A 15 26.80 -14.35 -4.44
CA PHE A 15 26.24 -13.15 -3.80
C PHE A 15 25.95 -12.05 -4.81
N LYS A 16 24.67 -11.70 -4.98
CA LYS A 16 24.27 -10.62 -5.89
C LYS A 16 24.63 -9.24 -5.35
N ASN A 17 24.60 -9.03 -4.03
CA ASN A 17 24.94 -7.72 -3.41
C ASN A 17 26.32 -7.72 -2.74
N LYS A 18 27.31 -8.39 -3.34
CA LYS A 18 28.64 -8.55 -2.75
C LYS A 18 29.30 -7.21 -2.39
N LYS A 19 29.10 -6.16 -3.20
CA LYS A 19 29.69 -4.83 -2.97
C LYS A 19 29.09 -4.15 -1.74
N GLU A 20 27.78 -4.24 -1.58
CA GLU A 20 27.03 -3.61 -0.49
C GLU A 20 27.31 -4.31 0.83
N ILE A 21 27.39 -5.64 0.84
CA ILE A 21 27.77 -6.40 2.04
C ILE A 21 29.22 -6.05 2.44
N GLN A 22 30.14 -5.95 1.47
CA GLN A 22 31.52 -5.51 1.73
C GLN A 22 31.60 -4.08 2.26
N LYS A 23 30.75 -3.17 1.77
CA LYS A 23 30.67 -1.78 2.25
C LYS A 23 30.16 -1.70 3.67
N ILE A 24 29.10 -2.44 4.01
CA ILE A 24 28.56 -2.56 5.37
C ILE A 24 29.65 -3.07 6.32
N LEU A 25 30.38 -4.12 5.92
CA LEU A 25 31.45 -4.69 6.71
C LEU A 25 32.60 -3.71 6.92
N LYS A 26 33.05 -3.03 5.87
CA LYS A 26 34.13 -2.04 5.96
C LYS A 26 33.79 -0.91 6.93
N ASN A 27 32.57 -0.37 6.86
CA ASN A 27 32.09 0.67 7.78
C ASN A 27 32.14 0.21 9.25
N ILE A 28 31.85 -1.07 9.49
CA ILE A 28 31.81 -1.65 10.83
C ILE A 28 33.21 -2.00 11.33
N GLU A 29 34.09 -2.50 10.46
CA GLU A 29 35.51 -2.74 10.75
C GLU A 29 36.24 -1.44 11.11
N GLU A 30 35.96 -0.36 10.38
CA GLU A 30 36.45 0.99 10.69
C GLU A 30 35.99 1.46 12.08
N GLU A 31 34.75 1.15 12.49
CA GLU A 31 34.23 1.43 13.83
C GLU A 31 34.72 0.46 14.93
N ASN A 32 35.26 -0.71 14.56
CA ASN A 32 35.59 -1.81 15.48
C ASN A 32 36.98 -2.43 15.24
N ALA A 33 38.01 -1.59 15.07
CA ALA A 33 39.35 -1.95 14.63
C ALA A 33 40.09 -3.10 15.38
N ASN A 34 39.55 -3.66 16.47
CA ASN A 34 40.25 -4.56 17.39
C ASN A 34 39.63 -5.96 17.58
N LYS A 35 38.76 -6.46 16.68
CA LYS A 35 38.16 -7.80 16.83
C LYS A 35 38.52 -8.77 15.70
N PRO A 36 39.04 -9.97 15.99
CA PRO A 36 39.34 -10.99 14.99
C PRO A 36 38.06 -11.69 14.51
N PHE A 37 37.92 -11.82 13.18
CA PHE A 37 36.75 -12.40 12.52
C PHE A 37 36.99 -13.88 12.13
N LYS A 38 36.04 -14.80 12.42
CA LYS A 38 36.12 -16.22 12.00
C LYS A 38 35.47 -16.44 10.63
N ALA A 39 36.18 -17.12 9.73
CA ALA A 39 35.79 -17.25 8.32
C ALA A 39 34.55 -18.15 8.05
N ASP A 40 34.17 -19.05 8.97
CA ASP A 40 32.99 -19.91 8.80
C ASP A 40 31.69 -19.16 9.17
N ASP A 41 31.69 -18.47 10.32
CA ASP A 41 30.61 -17.58 10.73
C ASP A 41 30.39 -16.45 9.71
N PHE A 42 31.47 -16.02 9.05
CA PHE A 42 31.43 -15.04 7.96
C PHE A 42 30.55 -15.51 6.79
N ILE A 43 30.70 -16.76 6.36
CA ILE A 43 30.02 -17.23 5.15
C ILE A 43 28.53 -17.40 5.40
N ILE A 44 28.16 -17.97 6.56
CA ILE A 44 26.76 -18.07 6.97
C ILE A 44 26.13 -16.68 7.05
N PHE A 45 26.84 -15.74 7.68
CA PHE A 45 26.45 -14.34 7.77
C PHE A 45 26.15 -13.72 6.40
N LEU A 46 27.04 -13.89 5.41
CA LEU A 46 26.87 -13.34 4.06
C LEU A 46 25.61 -13.87 3.38
N PHE A 47 25.30 -15.17 3.51
CA PHE A 47 24.07 -15.76 2.95
C PHE A 47 22.81 -15.18 3.56
N SER A 48 22.75 -15.12 4.88
CA SER A 48 21.60 -14.53 5.57
C SER A 48 21.46 -13.02 5.33
N MET A 49 22.57 -12.28 5.18
CA MET A 49 22.52 -10.85 4.87
C MET A 49 22.05 -10.57 3.45
N ASP A 50 22.48 -11.35 2.45
CA ASP A 50 22.10 -11.11 1.04
C ASP A 50 20.57 -11.21 0.85
N ASP A 51 19.93 -12.23 1.45
CA ASP A 51 18.47 -12.39 1.42
C ASP A 51 17.75 -11.23 2.12
N LEU A 52 18.22 -10.82 3.30
CA LEU A 52 17.63 -9.69 4.04
C LEU A 52 17.80 -8.37 3.30
N ILE A 53 18.95 -8.12 2.67
CA ILE A 53 19.20 -6.93 1.86
C ILE A 53 18.28 -6.91 0.64
N GLN A 54 18.10 -8.04 -0.06
CA GLN A 54 17.16 -8.13 -1.18
C GLN A 54 15.71 -7.83 -0.74
N LYS A 55 15.28 -8.38 0.40
CA LYS A 55 13.95 -8.10 0.98
C LYS A 55 13.78 -6.63 1.34
N ILE A 56 14.79 -6.01 1.95
CA ILE A 56 14.79 -4.57 2.27
C ILE A 56 14.70 -3.74 0.99
N LYS A 57 15.52 -4.02 -0.04
CA LYS A 57 15.48 -3.32 -1.33
C LYS A 57 14.10 -3.42 -1.99
N ALA A 58 13.51 -4.62 -2.02
CA ALA A 58 12.19 -4.83 -2.58
C ALA A 58 11.10 -4.04 -1.82
N GLN A 59 11.12 -4.07 -0.48
CA GLN A 59 10.14 -3.37 0.34
C GLN A 59 10.32 -1.84 0.30
N GLU A 60 11.54 -1.32 0.26
CA GLU A 60 11.83 0.11 0.09
C GLU A 60 11.39 0.60 -1.30
N LEU A 61 11.57 -0.22 -2.35
CA LEU A 61 11.06 0.09 -3.68
C LEU A 61 9.53 0.17 -3.70
N ILE A 62 8.84 -0.82 -3.10
CA ILE A 62 7.37 -0.80 -2.97
C ILE A 62 6.93 0.42 -2.16
N PHE A 63 7.61 0.74 -1.06
CA PHE A 63 7.32 1.93 -0.27
C PHE A 63 7.49 3.22 -1.07
N LYS A 64 8.57 3.34 -1.86
CA LYS A 64 8.82 4.48 -2.75
C LYS A 64 7.71 4.61 -3.80
N GLN A 65 7.35 3.51 -4.48
CA GLN A 65 6.25 3.50 -5.45
C GLN A 65 4.90 3.84 -4.81
N TRP A 66 4.63 3.32 -3.62
CA TRP A 66 3.43 3.60 -2.85
C TRP A 66 3.33 5.09 -2.51
N THR A 67 4.38 5.65 -1.92
CA THR A 67 4.40 7.05 -1.46
C THR A 67 4.39 8.06 -2.61
N GLN A 68 5.12 7.79 -3.69
CA GLN A 68 5.29 8.74 -4.79
C GLN A 68 4.18 8.65 -5.85
N LYS A 69 3.68 7.44 -6.16
CA LYS A 69 2.77 7.22 -7.30
C LYS A 69 1.40 6.72 -6.85
N ILE A 70 1.34 5.62 -6.11
CA ILE A 70 0.09 4.89 -5.88
C ILE A 70 -0.82 5.64 -4.87
N LYS A 71 -0.31 6.01 -3.70
CA LYS A 71 -1.06 6.71 -2.65
C LYS A 71 -1.62 8.06 -3.15
N PRO A 72 -0.84 8.94 -3.80
CA PRO A 72 -1.38 10.19 -4.33
C PRO A 72 -2.48 9.97 -5.39
N ASN A 73 -2.28 9.02 -6.31
CA ASN A 73 -3.28 8.71 -7.34
C ASN A 73 -4.56 8.14 -6.75
N LYS A 74 -4.45 7.23 -5.78
CA LYS A 74 -5.60 6.65 -5.10
C LYS A 74 -6.37 7.69 -4.28
N ILE A 75 -5.67 8.59 -3.58
CA ILE A 75 -6.29 9.73 -2.89
C ILE A 75 -7.03 10.63 -3.88
N LYS A 76 -6.41 10.96 -5.02
CA LYS A 76 -7.03 11.77 -6.08
C LYS A 76 -8.28 11.09 -6.64
N GLN A 77 -8.25 9.78 -6.86
CA GLN A 77 -9.40 9.00 -7.32
C GLN A 77 -10.52 9.01 -6.28
N LEU A 78 -10.22 8.69 -5.02
CA LEU A 78 -11.23 8.68 -3.95
C LEU A 78 -11.90 10.05 -3.76
N LYS A 79 -11.16 11.15 -3.90
CA LYS A 79 -11.74 12.50 -3.89
C LYS A 79 -12.74 12.70 -5.04
N LYS A 80 -12.39 12.29 -6.26
CA LYS A 80 -13.30 12.35 -7.41
C LYS A 80 -14.54 11.48 -7.21
N ASP A 81 -14.38 10.28 -6.67
CA ASP A 81 -15.50 9.38 -6.38
C ASP A 81 -16.44 9.99 -5.35
N ILE A 82 -15.90 10.58 -4.28
CA ILE A 82 -16.67 11.30 -3.25
C ILE A 82 -17.46 12.46 -3.86
N ASP A 83 -16.83 13.27 -4.72
CA ASP A 83 -17.51 14.38 -5.40
C ASP A 83 -18.62 13.89 -6.33
N PHE A 84 -18.36 12.79 -7.06
CA PHE A 84 -19.35 12.13 -7.90
C PHE A 84 -20.55 11.64 -7.08
N TYR A 85 -20.31 10.92 -5.98
CA TYR A 85 -21.38 10.43 -5.11
C TYR A 85 -22.16 11.58 -4.48
N ASN A 86 -21.50 12.65 -4.04
CA ASN A 86 -22.19 13.85 -3.54
C ASN A 86 -23.12 14.46 -4.59
N ALA A 87 -22.66 14.60 -5.84
CA ALA A 87 -23.49 15.09 -6.93
C ALA A 87 -24.67 14.15 -7.23
N HIS A 88 -24.44 12.83 -7.20
CA HIS A 88 -25.46 11.83 -7.46
C HIS A 88 -26.52 11.77 -6.35
N ILE A 89 -26.11 11.84 -5.08
CA ILE A 89 -27.00 11.94 -3.92
C ILE A 89 -27.94 13.13 -4.09
N LYS A 90 -27.40 14.32 -4.40
CA LYS A 90 -28.22 15.52 -4.62
C LYS A 90 -29.24 15.34 -5.75
N ARG A 91 -28.85 14.69 -6.85
CA ARG A 91 -29.76 14.41 -7.97
C ARG A 91 -30.87 13.43 -7.58
N LEU A 92 -30.54 12.37 -6.84
CA LEU A 92 -31.51 11.39 -6.38
C LEU A 92 -32.49 12.00 -5.37
N GLU A 93 -32.00 12.81 -4.43
CA GLU A 93 -32.85 13.57 -3.49
C GLU A 93 -33.82 14.49 -4.24
N GLN A 94 -33.33 15.24 -5.23
CA GLN A 94 -34.18 16.08 -6.09
C GLN A 94 -35.20 15.27 -6.91
N SER A 95 -34.82 14.08 -7.41
CA SER A 95 -35.72 13.19 -8.16
C SER A 95 -36.85 12.68 -7.26
N ILE A 96 -36.50 12.20 -6.06
CA ILE A 96 -37.46 11.72 -5.06
C ILE A 96 -38.44 12.84 -4.69
N ASP A 97 -37.95 14.04 -4.41
CA ASP A 97 -38.80 15.17 -4.03
C ASP A 97 -39.73 15.60 -5.18
N LYS A 98 -39.24 15.65 -6.42
CA LYS A 98 -40.07 15.93 -7.59
C LYS A 98 -41.17 14.88 -7.76
N ASN A 99 -40.83 13.60 -7.63
CA ASN A 99 -41.80 12.51 -7.77
C ASN A 99 -42.85 12.53 -6.66
N LYS A 100 -42.48 12.89 -5.42
CA LYS A 100 -43.41 13.10 -4.31
C LYS A 100 -44.37 14.27 -4.59
N GLN A 101 -43.85 15.41 -5.03
CA GLN A 101 -44.67 16.58 -5.38
C GLN A 101 -45.63 16.28 -6.53
N LEU A 102 -45.19 15.56 -7.56
CA LEU A 102 -46.04 15.12 -8.66
C LEU A 102 -47.17 14.20 -8.18
N MET A 103 -46.86 13.26 -7.29
CA MET A 103 -47.84 12.37 -6.68
C MET A 103 -48.88 13.16 -5.87
N GLU A 104 -48.45 14.10 -5.01
CA GLU A 104 -49.33 14.97 -4.23
C GLU A 104 -50.23 15.85 -5.12
N ASN A 105 -49.68 16.38 -6.23
CA ASN A 105 -50.44 17.15 -7.22
C ASN A 105 -51.51 16.31 -7.92
N ILE A 106 -51.22 15.05 -8.25
CA ILE A 106 -52.19 14.13 -8.86
C ILE A 106 -53.29 13.77 -7.85
N TYR A 107 -52.91 13.47 -6.60
CA TYR A 107 -53.88 13.19 -5.53
C TYR A 107 -54.82 14.36 -5.26
N SER A 108 -54.28 15.58 -5.15
CA SER A 108 -55.06 16.78 -4.87
C SER A 108 -56.02 17.15 -6.00
N LYS A 109 -55.63 16.93 -7.26
CA LYS A 109 -56.51 17.14 -8.43
C LYS A 109 -57.64 16.11 -8.50
N ASN A 110 -57.36 14.84 -8.16
CA ASN A 110 -58.32 13.74 -8.27
C ASN A 110 -59.30 13.62 -7.08
N LYS A 111 -59.08 14.35 -5.97
CA LYS A 111 -60.12 14.54 -4.93
C LYS A 111 -61.40 15.24 -5.44
N LYS A 112 -61.41 15.77 -6.66
CA LYS A 112 -62.56 16.44 -7.31
C LYS A 112 -63.43 15.53 -8.20
N GLY A 113 -63.34 14.20 -8.06
CA GLY A 113 -64.38 13.28 -8.56
C GLY A 113 -63.94 12.17 -9.51
N ASP A 114 -62.68 12.15 -9.96
CA ASP A 114 -62.16 11.09 -10.83
C ASP A 114 -61.28 10.11 -10.04
N ALA A 115 -61.59 8.81 -10.12
CA ALA A 115 -60.78 7.78 -9.50
C ALA A 115 -59.39 7.75 -10.15
N ILE A 116 -58.34 7.99 -9.35
CA ILE A 116 -56.95 7.78 -9.77
C ILE A 116 -56.85 6.35 -10.28
N LYS A 117 -56.43 6.15 -11.53
CA LYS A 117 -56.15 4.81 -12.03
C LYS A 117 -54.97 4.25 -11.24
N THR A 118 -55.20 3.18 -10.50
CA THR A 118 -54.23 2.43 -9.68
C THR A 118 -52.84 2.23 -10.33
N PRO A 119 -52.71 2.03 -11.67
CA PRO A 119 -51.43 1.90 -12.36
C PRO A 119 -50.51 3.14 -12.30
N GLU A 120 -51.05 4.36 -12.38
CA GLU A 120 -50.25 5.60 -12.39
C GLU A 120 -49.62 5.82 -11.02
N LEU A 121 -50.40 5.60 -9.97
CA LEU A 121 -49.94 5.66 -8.59
C LEU A 121 -48.85 4.62 -8.31
N ASN A 122 -49.03 3.39 -8.80
CA ASN A 122 -48.05 2.33 -8.68
C ASN A 122 -46.75 2.66 -9.42
N ALA A 123 -46.82 3.32 -10.57
CA ALA A 123 -45.63 3.77 -11.31
C ALA A 123 -44.82 4.80 -10.50
N PHE A 124 -45.48 5.80 -9.90
CA PHE A 124 -44.79 6.78 -9.03
C PHE A 124 -44.17 6.14 -7.79
N ASN A 125 -44.91 5.27 -7.10
CA ASN A 125 -44.37 4.53 -5.95
C ASN A 125 -43.16 3.68 -6.35
N THR A 126 -43.20 3.02 -7.51
CA THR A 126 -42.08 2.23 -8.03
C THR A 126 -40.87 3.10 -8.35
N MET A 127 -41.07 4.29 -8.95
CA MET A 127 -39.96 5.22 -9.23
C MET A 127 -39.34 5.78 -7.96
N ILE A 128 -40.15 6.17 -6.97
CA ILE A 128 -39.65 6.65 -5.67
C ILE A 128 -38.89 5.55 -4.95
N ASP A 129 -39.42 4.33 -4.89
CA ASP A 129 -38.76 3.18 -4.24
C ASP A 129 -37.41 2.85 -4.92
N ARG A 130 -37.36 2.83 -6.25
CA ARG A 130 -36.13 2.62 -7.02
C ARG A 130 -35.09 3.70 -6.74
N ASP A 131 -35.49 4.96 -6.77
CA ASP A 131 -34.59 6.09 -6.54
C ASP A 131 -34.11 6.11 -5.08
N TYR A 132 -34.98 5.74 -4.13
CA TYR A 132 -34.63 5.61 -2.71
C TYR A 132 -33.62 4.48 -2.48
N LYS A 133 -33.83 3.29 -3.05
CA LYS A 133 -32.87 2.18 -3.00
C LYS A 133 -31.51 2.58 -3.59
N SER A 134 -31.53 3.32 -4.70
CA SER A 134 -30.31 3.85 -5.34
C SER A 134 -29.61 4.87 -4.44
N LEU A 135 -30.37 5.72 -3.74
CA LEU A 135 -29.85 6.71 -2.80
C LEU A 135 -29.17 6.04 -1.60
N VAL A 136 -29.81 5.02 -1.02
CA VAL A 136 -29.24 4.24 0.09
C VAL A 136 -27.90 3.63 -0.32
N LYS A 137 -27.87 2.91 -1.45
CA LYS A 137 -26.63 2.30 -1.97
C LYS A 137 -25.54 3.36 -2.25
N THR A 138 -25.91 4.48 -2.87
CA THR A 138 -24.95 5.56 -3.17
C THR A 138 -24.37 6.16 -1.88
N ARG A 139 -25.16 6.29 -0.80
CA ARG A 139 -24.69 6.76 0.51
C ARG A 139 -23.76 5.74 1.18
N GLU A 140 -24.03 4.45 1.05
CA GLU A 140 -23.14 3.39 1.54
C GLU A 140 -21.78 3.43 0.82
N ASP A 141 -21.80 3.53 -0.51
CA ASP A 141 -20.59 3.64 -1.33
C ASP A 141 -19.80 4.93 -1.04
N TYR A 142 -20.50 6.06 -0.81
CA TYR A 142 -19.91 7.31 -0.33
C TYR A 142 -19.19 7.13 1.01
N ASN A 143 -19.86 6.53 2.00
CA ASN A 143 -19.29 6.33 3.32
C ASN A 143 -18.07 5.39 3.28
N ARG A 144 -18.12 4.35 2.43
CA ARG A 144 -16.99 3.45 2.19
C ARG A 144 -15.79 4.21 1.60
N ALA A 145 -16.00 5.00 0.54
CA ALA A 145 -14.95 5.79 -0.09
C ALA A 145 -14.33 6.82 0.89
N LYS A 146 -15.16 7.46 1.72
CA LYS A 146 -14.72 8.41 2.74
C LYS A 146 -13.89 7.75 3.83
N LYS A 147 -14.30 6.56 4.29
CA LYS A 147 -13.55 5.77 5.27
C LYS A 147 -12.19 5.35 4.70
N GLU A 148 -12.15 4.82 3.49
CA GLU A 148 -10.92 4.43 2.80
C GLU A 148 -9.97 5.63 2.61
N LEU A 149 -10.50 6.80 2.25
CA LEU A 149 -9.72 8.03 2.13
C LEU A 149 -9.04 8.40 3.46
N LEU A 150 -9.77 8.33 4.58
CA LEU A 150 -9.21 8.61 5.91
C LEU A 150 -8.12 7.62 6.28
N GLU A 151 -8.36 6.32 6.07
CA GLU A 151 -7.39 5.25 6.38
C GLU A 151 -6.09 5.40 5.59
N ILE A 152 -6.18 5.63 4.27
CA ILE A 152 -5.01 5.83 3.41
C ILE A 152 -4.28 7.13 3.74
N SER A 153 -5.01 8.19 4.11
CA SER A 153 -4.40 9.48 4.47
C SER A 153 -3.61 9.40 5.78
N ALA A 154 -4.17 8.71 6.79
CA ALA A 154 -3.55 8.56 8.11
C ALA A 154 -2.38 7.56 8.13
N THR A 155 -2.29 6.68 7.14
CA THR A 155 -1.40 5.52 7.17
C THR A 155 -0.22 5.66 6.20
N ASN A 156 1.00 5.47 6.71
CA ASN A 156 2.24 5.31 5.90
C ASN A 156 2.70 3.85 5.80
N LEU A 157 1.84 2.89 6.15
CA LEU A 157 2.14 1.47 5.99
C LEU A 157 2.32 1.11 4.51
N VAL A 158 3.22 0.17 4.26
CA VAL A 158 3.47 -0.42 2.94
C VAL A 158 2.27 -1.29 2.59
N TYR A 159 1.60 -0.99 1.49
CA TYR A 159 0.62 -1.90 0.91
C TYR A 159 1.30 -2.69 -0.21
N SER A 160 1.13 -3.99 -0.22
CA SER A 160 1.34 -4.81 -1.41
C SER A 160 0.07 -4.87 -2.25
N ILE A 161 0.23 -5.01 -3.55
CA ILE A 161 -0.87 -5.27 -4.48
C ILE A 161 -0.76 -6.74 -4.86
N ASP A 162 -1.82 -7.51 -4.64
CA ASP A 162 -1.86 -8.90 -5.12
C ASP A 162 -2.14 -8.98 -6.63
N ASP A 163 -2.07 -10.19 -7.16
CA ASP A 163 -2.34 -10.55 -8.56
C ASP A 163 -3.75 -10.14 -9.04
N LYS A 164 -4.67 -9.80 -8.13
CA LYS A 164 -6.03 -9.36 -8.42
C LYS A 164 -6.22 -7.85 -8.23
N GLY A 165 -5.15 -7.10 -7.98
CA GLY A 165 -5.20 -5.66 -7.76
C GLY A 165 -5.69 -5.24 -6.38
N ILE A 166 -5.80 -6.18 -5.43
CA ILE A 166 -6.27 -5.89 -4.07
C ILE A 166 -5.08 -5.42 -3.23
N LEU A 167 -5.24 -4.26 -2.59
CA LEU A 167 -4.28 -3.74 -1.63
C LEU A 167 -4.32 -4.58 -0.35
N LYS A 168 -3.26 -5.36 -0.12
CA LYS A 168 -3.01 -6.04 1.15
C LYS A 168 -2.03 -5.21 1.95
N LYS A 169 -2.37 -4.92 3.21
CA LYS A 169 -1.43 -4.34 4.18
C LYS A 169 -0.24 -5.28 4.31
N GLN A 170 0.94 -4.85 3.89
CA GLN A 170 2.17 -5.60 4.11
C GLN A 170 2.76 -5.23 5.46
N ASP A 171 3.33 -6.26 6.07
CA ASP A 171 3.56 -6.38 7.48
C ASP A 171 4.67 -5.45 7.99
N ILE A 172 4.82 -5.44 9.31
CA ILE A 172 5.81 -4.75 10.14
C ILE A 172 7.28 -5.13 9.81
N ASP A 173 7.50 -5.80 8.68
CA ASP A 173 8.63 -6.64 8.32
C ASP A 173 9.90 -5.86 7.98
N LEU A 174 9.79 -4.65 7.43
CA LEU A 174 10.97 -3.84 7.09
C LEU A 174 11.81 -3.54 8.34
N ASN A 175 11.14 -3.17 9.44
CA ASN A 175 11.79 -2.96 10.73
C ASN A 175 12.42 -4.25 11.26
N GLN A 176 11.75 -5.39 11.03
CA GLN A 176 12.23 -6.69 11.47
C GLN A 176 13.48 -7.12 10.69
N HIS A 177 13.53 -6.92 9.37
CA HIS A 177 14.70 -7.21 8.55
C HIS A 177 15.90 -6.33 8.93
N TYR A 178 15.69 -5.02 9.12
CA TYR A 178 16.76 -4.15 9.64
C TYR A 178 17.27 -4.63 11.01
N ASN A 179 16.37 -5.00 11.92
CA ASN A 179 16.75 -5.50 13.25
C ASN A 179 17.44 -6.87 13.20
N GLN A 180 17.08 -7.75 12.25
CA GLN A 180 17.74 -9.03 12.03
C GLN A 180 19.20 -8.82 11.59
N ILE A 181 19.43 -7.92 10.63
CA ILE A 181 20.78 -7.55 10.19
C ILE A 181 21.60 -6.99 11.37
N ILE A 182 21.01 -6.09 12.17
CA ILE A 182 21.62 -5.52 13.37
C ILE A 182 22.00 -6.60 14.40
N ASN A 183 21.09 -7.55 14.66
CA ASN A 183 21.33 -8.64 15.61
C ASN A 183 22.41 -9.62 15.12
N MET A 184 22.42 -9.93 13.82
CA MET A 184 23.44 -10.78 13.22
C MET A 184 24.84 -10.13 13.31
N LEU A 185 24.94 -8.82 13.11
CA LEU A 185 26.18 -8.07 13.33
C LEU A 185 26.65 -8.16 14.78
N ALA A 186 25.73 -8.00 15.74
CA ALA A 186 26.05 -8.13 17.16
C ALA A 186 26.53 -9.54 17.54
N GLN A 187 25.96 -10.60 16.95
CA GLN A 187 26.38 -12.00 17.18
C GLN A 187 27.81 -12.28 16.72
N LEU A 188 28.30 -11.56 15.72
CA LEU A 188 29.70 -11.61 15.27
C LEU A 188 30.66 -10.79 16.13
N GLY A 189 30.15 -10.22 17.24
CA GLY A 189 30.91 -9.35 18.12
C GLY A 189 31.15 -7.97 17.53
N LEU A 190 30.52 -7.61 16.42
CA LEU A 190 30.65 -6.29 15.81
C LEU A 190 29.67 -5.30 16.47
N THR A 191 30.04 -4.02 16.56
CA THR A 191 29.09 -3.01 17.02
C THR A 191 28.01 -2.84 15.95
N PRO A 192 26.72 -2.97 16.29
CA PRO A 192 25.65 -2.78 15.32
C PRO A 192 25.62 -1.35 14.79
N LEU A 193 25.51 -1.20 13.47
CA LEU A 193 25.24 0.09 12.82
C LEU A 193 23.89 0.64 13.29
N SER A 194 23.80 1.96 13.36
CA SER A 194 22.49 2.61 13.46
C SER A 194 21.65 2.25 12.23
N ARG A 195 20.34 2.12 12.42
CA ARG A 195 19.41 1.81 11.32
C ARG A 195 19.56 2.76 10.14
N GLN A 196 19.79 4.04 10.40
CA GLN A 196 19.93 5.07 9.38
C GLN A 196 21.20 4.86 8.53
N LYS A 197 22.35 4.58 9.16
CA LYS A 197 23.58 4.24 8.44
C LYS A 197 23.47 2.95 7.64
N LEU A 198 22.76 1.95 8.20
CA LEU A 198 22.49 0.69 7.49
C LEU A 198 21.62 0.93 6.26
N LYS A 199 20.59 1.78 6.39
CA LYS A 199 19.75 2.21 5.27
C LYS A 199 20.55 2.93 4.19
N GLU A 200 21.39 3.90 4.56
CA GLU A 200 22.28 4.62 3.64
C GLU A 200 23.20 3.65 2.88
N SER A 201 23.81 2.70 3.59
CA SER A 201 24.71 1.70 2.99
C SER A 201 24.03 0.77 1.98
N ILE A 202 22.72 0.49 2.14
CA ILE A 202 21.93 -0.37 1.26
C ILE A 202 21.32 0.40 0.07
N ILE A 203 20.98 1.68 0.26
CA ILE A 203 20.18 2.47 -0.69
C ILE A 203 21.03 3.37 -1.60
N GLU A 204 22.25 3.75 -1.21
CA GLU A 204 23.12 4.69 -1.96
C GLU A 204 23.38 4.32 -3.44
N GLU A 205 23.00 3.13 -3.92
CA GLU A 205 23.15 2.71 -5.33
C GLU A 205 21.82 2.58 -6.10
N GLN A 206 20.65 2.93 -5.53
CA GLN A 206 19.34 2.86 -6.21
C GLN A 206 18.96 4.11 -7.04
N GLU A 207 19.88 5.00 -7.39
CA GLU A 207 19.64 6.07 -8.39
C GLU A 207 19.63 5.53 -9.85
N GLU A 208 19.22 4.28 -10.06
CA GLU A 208 18.83 3.81 -11.39
C GLU A 208 17.40 4.26 -11.70
N ASP A 209 17.38 5.32 -12.51
CA ASP A 209 16.40 5.70 -13.52
C ASP A 209 14.97 5.14 -13.38
N LEU A 210 14.09 5.93 -12.75
CA LEU A 210 12.64 5.72 -12.76
C LEU A 210 11.99 6.04 -14.13
N SER A 211 12.77 6.42 -15.16
CA SER A 211 12.25 6.79 -16.49
C SER A 211 11.71 5.60 -17.31
N ALA A 212 12.04 4.35 -16.94
CA ALA A 212 11.66 3.17 -17.72
C ALA A 212 10.18 2.76 -17.63
N TYR A 213 9.32 3.56 -16.98
CA TYR A 213 7.89 3.27 -16.78
C TYR A 213 6.97 4.47 -17.08
N GLU A 214 7.37 5.34 -18.03
CA GLU A 214 6.48 6.31 -18.69
C GLU A 214 5.62 5.66 -19.79
#